data_AF-A0A1V9X3U4-F1
#
_entry.id   AF-A0A1V9X3U4-F1
#
_cell.length_a   1.000
_cell.length_b   1.000
_cell.length_c   1.000
_cell.angle_alpha   90.00
_cell.angle_beta   90.00
_cell.angle_gamma   90.00
#
_symmetry.space_group_name_H-M   'P 1'
#
loop_
_entity.id
_entity.type
_entity.pdbx_description
1 polymer ?
#
loop_
_entity_poly.entity_id
_entity_poly.type
_entity_poly.pdbx_seq_one_letter_code
_entity_poly.pdbx_strand_id
1 'polypeptide(L)'
;MLSALKSAGCEMDLRRHITCEPCDPKVTGGYDHDTNQVHRCHILQVVVCQNNVTSSGLVQGVLAHELLHMFDRCRTKMDYRNPEHVACTEIRAANTMHCSFMSAFVQGLTSPLNFAKTHEICVRQKAIQSLVAVMNISKIDAQKAVDKVFNICYNDLEPVGRRLRRNSADMEKAYQDRYHNGYDY
;
A
#
# COMPACT_ATOMS: atom_id res chain seq x y z
N MET A 1 9.30 7.38 0.16
CA MET A 1 7.96 7.64 -0.40
C MET A 1 7.86 8.99 -1.07
N LEU A 2 7.95 10.13 -0.37
CA LEU A 2 7.77 11.46 -0.98
C LEU A 2 8.75 11.76 -2.12
N SER A 3 10.05 11.45 -1.95
CA SER A 3 11.05 11.61 -3.02
C SER A 3 10.77 10.71 -4.24
N ALA A 4 10.25 9.50 -4.01
CA ALA A 4 9.87 8.59 -5.08
C ALA A 4 8.63 9.09 -5.85
N LEU A 5 7.65 9.64 -5.13
CA LEU A 5 6.47 10.27 -5.75
C LEU A 5 6.85 11.46 -6.62
N LYS A 6 7.73 12.33 -6.12
CA LYS A 6 8.30 13.45 -6.89
C LYS A 6 9.01 12.94 -8.15
N SER A 7 9.86 11.92 -8.01
CA SER A 7 10.60 11.33 -9.13
C SER A 7 9.67 10.66 -10.16
N ALA A 8 8.53 10.14 -9.73
CA ALA A 8 7.48 9.60 -10.60
C ALA A 8 6.58 10.69 -11.23
N GLY A 9 6.88 11.98 -11.02
CA GLY A 9 6.12 13.10 -11.59
C GLY A 9 4.84 13.46 -10.83
N CYS A 10 4.71 13.01 -9.58
CA CYS A 10 3.58 13.29 -8.71
C CYS A 10 4.04 13.86 -7.37
N GLU A 11 4.66 15.04 -7.42
CA GLU A 11 5.07 15.74 -6.21
C GLU A 11 3.86 16.04 -5.30
N MET A 12 4.02 15.75 -4.01
CA MET A 12 2.97 15.97 -3.02
C MET A 12 3.16 17.26 -2.24
N ASP A 13 2.10 18.06 -2.21
CA ASP A 13 1.88 19.07 -1.18
C ASP A 13 1.10 18.46 0.00
N LEU A 14 1.77 18.25 1.14
CA LEU A 14 1.17 17.66 2.34
C LEU A 14 -0.03 18.46 2.87
N ARG A 15 -0.10 19.78 2.63
CA ARG A 15 -1.21 20.62 3.12
C ARG A 15 -2.46 20.49 2.27
N ARG A 16 -2.33 20.01 1.04
CA ARG A 16 -3.42 19.90 0.07
C ARG A 16 -3.88 18.46 -0.16
N HIS A 17 -2.98 17.51 0.03
CA HIS A 17 -3.19 16.10 -0.34
C HIS A 17 -3.34 15.17 0.87
N ILE A 18 -3.25 15.67 2.10
CA ILE A 18 -3.54 14.88 3.30
C ILE A 18 -4.64 15.58 4.08
N THR A 19 -5.71 14.84 4.36
CA THR A 19 -6.83 15.31 5.18
C THR A 19 -7.08 14.32 6.31
N CYS A 20 -7.33 14.86 7.52
CA CYS A 20 -7.77 14.06 8.65
C CYS A 20 -9.27 14.28 8.86
N GLU A 21 -10.07 13.22 8.79
CA GLU A 21 -11.53 13.32 8.90
C GLU A 21 -12.10 12.22 9.81
N PRO A 22 -13.27 12.42 10.44
CA PRO A 22 -14.00 11.34 11.07
C PRO A 22 -14.53 10.34 10.02
N CYS A 23 -14.29 9.05 10.21
CA CYS A 23 -14.75 7.98 9.31
C CYS A 23 -15.63 6.94 10.03
N ASP A 24 -16.20 6.01 9.25
CA ASP A 24 -16.79 4.78 9.80
C ASP A 24 -15.78 4.01 10.67
N PRO A 25 -16.19 3.40 11.81
CA PRO A 25 -15.29 2.71 12.74
C PRO A 25 -14.43 1.60 12.14
N LYS A 26 -14.79 1.05 10.97
CA LYS A 26 -14.06 -0.05 10.32
C LYS A 26 -12.99 0.42 9.34
N VAL A 27 -12.89 1.72 9.06
CA VAL A 27 -11.99 2.29 8.04
C VAL A 27 -10.90 3.11 8.72
N THR A 28 -9.65 2.90 8.33
CA THR A 28 -8.50 3.62 8.90
C THR A 28 -7.96 4.73 7.99
N GLY A 29 -8.30 4.68 6.71
CA GLY A 29 -7.95 5.68 5.71
C GLY A 29 -8.46 5.27 4.32
N GLY A 30 -8.14 6.08 3.32
CA GLY A 30 -8.43 5.77 1.93
C GLY A 30 -7.79 6.76 0.97
N TYR A 31 -7.80 6.40 -0.30
CA TYR A 31 -7.26 7.18 -1.40
C TYR A 31 -8.35 7.45 -2.43
N ASP A 32 -8.70 8.73 -2.61
CA ASP A 32 -9.67 9.14 -3.62
C ASP A 32 -8.97 9.37 -4.97
N HIS A 33 -9.41 8.62 -5.98
CA HIS A 33 -8.99 8.80 -7.37
C HIS A 33 -10.19 9.35 -8.15
N ASP A 34 -10.18 10.65 -8.45
CA ASP A 34 -11.33 11.25 -9.14
C ASP A 34 -11.61 10.52 -10.49
N THR A 35 -12.88 10.17 -10.74
CA THR A 35 -13.29 9.22 -11.80
C THR A 35 -13.55 9.87 -13.17
N ASN A 36 -13.33 11.18 -13.30
CA ASN A 36 -13.59 11.95 -14.51
C ASN A 36 -12.30 12.35 -15.27
N GLN A 37 -11.93 11.47 -16.20
CA GLN A 37 -11.37 11.73 -17.54
C GLN A 37 -10.31 12.85 -17.76
N VAL A 38 -9.17 12.41 -18.30
CA VAL A 38 -8.36 13.06 -19.38
C VAL A 38 -7.25 14.05 -18.99
N HIS A 39 -7.11 14.52 -17.75
CA HIS A 39 -5.90 15.28 -17.35
C HIS A 39 -5.02 14.55 -16.34
N ARG A 40 -3.71 14.51 -16.64
CA ARG A 40 -2.66 14.00 -15.74
C ARG A 40 -2.73 14.78 -14.43
N CYS A 41 -2.96 14.07 -13.32
CA CYS A 41 -2.98 14.59 -11.95
C CYS A 41 -4.18 15.51 -11.63
N HIS A 42 -5.35 14.91 -11.34
CA HIS A 42 -6.42 15.59 -10.59
C HIS A 42 -6.50 14.97 -9.19
N ILE A 43 -6.26 15.83 -8.19
CA ILE A 43 -6.43 15.72 -6.73
C ILE A 43 -6.36 14.30 -6.15
N LEU A 44 -5.19 13.97 -5.60
CA LEU A 44 -4.91 12.72 -4.88
C LEU A 44 -4.99 13.02 -3.38
N GLN A 45 -6.10 12.69 -2.73
CA GLN A 45 -6.26 12.93 -1.29
C GLN A 45 -6.10 11.63 -0.50
N VAL A 46 -5.11 11.65 0.39
CA VAL A 46 -4.91 10.65 1.43
C VAL A 46 -5.76 11.05 2.63
N VAL A 47 -6.76 10.24 2.95
CA VAL A 47 -7.60 10.44 4.12
C VAL A 47 -7.08 9.62 5.29
N VAL A 48 -6.87 10.26 6.44
CA VAL A 48 -6.54 9.59 7.71
C VAL A 48 -7.75 9.69 8.64
N CYS A 49 -8.28 8.55 9.04
CA CYS A 49 -9.48 8.50 9.88
C CYS A 49 -9.14 8.81 11.35
N GLN A 50 -9.22 10.08 11.73
CA GLN A 50 -8.69 10.59 13.01
C GLN A 50 -9.32 9.94 14.24
N ASN A 51 -10.56 9.45 14.13
CA ASN A 51 -11.28 8.77 15.20
C ASN A 51 -10.84 7.30 15.39
N ASN A 52 -10.19 6.70 14.40
CA ASN A 52 -9.80 5.29 14.41
C ASN A 52 -8.27 5.10 14.48
N VAL A 53 -7.49 6.10 14.09
CA VAL A 53 -6.03 6.05 14.01
C VAL A 53 -5.41 6.87 15.15
N THR A 54 -5.27 6.25 16.31
CA THR A 54 -4.90 6.95 17.56
C THR A 54 -3.42 6.88 17.94
N SER A 55 -2.58 6.19 17.15
CA SER A 55 -1.14 6.09 17.40
C SER A 55 -0.31 6.48 16.18
N SER A 56 0.86 7.06 16.43
CA SER A 56 1.78 7.51 15.38
C SER A 56 2.19 6.40 14.41
N GLY A 57 2.39 5.17 14.91
CA GLY A 57 2.70 4.01 14.07
C GLY A 57 1.56 3.62 13.14
N LEU A 58 0.31 3.72 13.59
CA LEU A 58 -0.85 3.47 12.72
C LEU A 58 -1.01 4.58 11.67
N VAL A 59 -0.80 5.85 12.05
CA VAL A 59 -0.80 6.97 11.09
C VAL A 59 0.27 6.75 10.02
N GLN A 60 1.49 6.38 10.42
CA GLN A 60 2.57 6.07 9.49
C GLN A 60 2.22 4.93 8.54
N GLY A 61 1.62 3.85 9.05
CA GLY A 61 1.18 2.71 8.23
C GLY A 61 0.12 3.09 7.20
N VAL A 62 -0.93 3.79 7.62
CA VAL A 62 -2.00 4.28 6.72
C VAL A 62 -1.42 5.22 5.67
N LEU A 63 -0.65 6.24 6.09
CA LEU A 63 -0.04 7.16 5.14
C LEU A 63 0.85 6.40 4.14
N ALA A 64 1.71 5.51 4.60
CA ALA A 64 2.61 4.79 3.70
C ALA A 64 1.83 3.88 2.72
N HIS A 65 0.73 3.28 3.16
CA HIS A 65 -0.18 2.48 2.33
C HIS A 65 -0.80 3.33 1.21
N GLU A 66 -1.46 4.44 1.55
CA GLU A 66 -2.12 5.31 0.56
C GLU A 66 -1.11 6.00 -0.38
N LEU A 67 0.06 6.38 0.15
CA LEU A 67 1.16 6.93 -0.67
C LEU A 67 1.69 5.92 -1.69
N LEU A 68 1.59 4.61 -1.42
CA LEU A 68 1.97 3.59 -2.38
C LEU A 68 0.93 3.49 -3.51
N HIS A 69 -0.36 3.54 -3.20
CA HIS A 69 -1.40 3.62 -4.23
C HIS A 69 -1.19 4.82 -5.15
N MET A 70 -0.84 5.96 -4.55
CA MET A 70 -0.48 7.15 -5.30
C MET A 70 0.73 6.91 -6.21
N PHE A 71 1.81 6.32 -5.70
CA PHE A 71 3.01 6.02 -6.48
C PHE A 71 2.73 5.10 -7.67
N ASP A 72 1.90 4.09 -7.45
CA ASP A 72 1.51 3.11 -8.47
C ASP A 72 0.76 3.74 -9.62
N ARG A 73 -0.14 4.67 -9.28
CA ARG A 73 -0.90 5.45 -10.23
C ARG A 73 -0.02 6.41 -11.06
N CYS A 74 1.10 6.85 -10.50
CA CYS A 74 2.02 7.79 -11.13
C CYS A 74 3.00 7.10 -12.06
N ARG A 75 3.58 5.97 -11.64
CA ARG A 75 4.55 5.24 -12.45
C ARG A 75 3.89 4.34 -13.52
N THR A 76 2.61 4.02 -13.40
CA THR A 76 1.90 3.15 -14.34
C THR A 76 0.58 3.74 -14.83
N LYS A 77 0.12 3.30 -16.02
CA LYS A 77 -1.24 3.58 -16.51
C LYS A 77 -2.23 2.60 -15.90
N MET A 78 -2.61 2.85 -14.66
CA MET A 78 -3.57 2.04 -13.93
C MET A 78 -5.00 2.24 -14.46
N ASP A 79 -5.78 1.15 -14.54
CA ASP A 79 -7.20 1.17 -14.88
C ASP A 79 -7.96 0.66 -13.65
N TYR A 80 -8.65 1.58 -12.96
CA TYR A 80 -9.39 1.28 -11.74
C TYR A 80 -10.64 0.40 -11.98
N ARG A 81 -11.03 0.21 -13.24
CA ARG A 81 -12.11 -0.71 -13.61
C ARG A 81 -11.61 -2.14 -13.82
N ASN A 82 -10.30 -2.33 -13.93
CA ASN A 82 -9.68 -3.63 -14.08
C ASN A 82 -9.33 -4.21 -12.69
N PRO A 83 -9.97 -5.30 -12.25
CA PRO A 83 -9.69 -5.92 -10.95
C PRO A 83 -8.24 -6.35 -10.76
N GLU A 84 -7.54 -6.70 -11.84
CA GLU A 84 -6.14 -7.14 -11.78
C GLU A 84 -5.20 -5.97 -11.48
N HIS A 85 -5.51 -4.77 -12.00
CA HIS A 85 -4.72 -3.57 -11.74
C HIS A 85 -4.92 -3.13 -10.28
N VAL A 86 -6.16 -3.08 -9.81
CA VAL A 86 -6.49 -2.77 -8.40
C VAL A 86 -5.89 -3.83 -7.47
N ALA A 87 -6.03 -5.11 -7.79
CA ALA A 87 -5.40 -6.19 -7.00
C ALA A 87 -3.88 -6.01 -6.88
N CYS A 88 -3.20 -5.61 -7.96
CA CYS A 88 -1.75 -5.46 -7.95
C CYS A 88 -1.28 -4.37 -6.98
N THR A 89 -1.95 -3.22 -6.94
CA THR A 89 -1.59 -2.15 -6.01
C THR A 89 -1.90 -2.53 -4.56
N GLU A 90 -3.02 -3.22 -4.32
CA GLU A 90 -3.37 -3.75 -2.99
C GLU A 90 -2.36 -4.79 -2.48
N ILE A 91 -1.88 -5.68 -3.37
CA ILE A 91 -0.82 -6.64 -3.05
C ILE A 91 0.44 -5.91 -2.61
N ARG A 92 0.87 -4.89 -3.36
CA ARG A 92 2.10 -4.15 -3.07
C ARG A 92 1.98 -3.34 -1.78
N ALA A 93 0.83 -2.72 -1.55
CA ALA A 93 0.54 -1.93 -0.35
C ALA A 93 0.47 -2.83 0.89
N ALA A 94 -0.19 -3.98 0.80
CA ALA A 94 -0.21 -4.97 1.86
C ALA A 94 1.19 -5.56 2.13
N ASN A 95 1.97 -5.86 1.09
CA ASN A 95 3.31 -6.46 1.17
C ASN A 95 4.33 -5.55 1.86
N THR A 96 4.28 -4.25 1.62
CA THR A 96 5.30 -3.31 2.08
C THR A 96 4.89 -2.47 3.30
N MET A 97 3.58 -2.26 3.53
CA MET A 97 3.08 -1.31 4.54
C MET A 97 2.18 -1.91 5.61
N HIS A 98 1.54 -3.07 5.38
CA HIS A 98 0.62 -3.67 6.37
C HIS A 98 1.13 -5.00 6.94
N CYS A 99 1.49 -5.95 6.08
CA CYS A 99 1.89 -7.30 6.49
C CYS A 99 3.35 -7.37 6.95
N SER A 100 4.17 -6.38 6.60
CA SER A 100 5.57 -6.29 7.00
C SER A 100 5.73 -6.04 8.53
N PHE A 101 4.68 -5.54 9.18
CA PHE A 101 4.60 -5.31 10.63
C PHE A 101 4.09 -6.48 11.46
N MET A 102 3.64 -7.58 10.83
CA MET A 102 3.29 -8.80 11.56
C MET A 102 4.58 -9.42 12.10
N SER A 103 4.85 -9.18 13.38
CA SER A 103 5.86 -9.93 14.10
C SER A 103 5.50 -11.41 14.02
N ALA A 104 6.51 -12.25 13.81
CA ALA A 104 6.44 -13.71 13.85
C ALA A 104 5.96 -14.29 15.20
N PHE A 105 5.36 -13.48 16.07
CA PHE A 105 5.08 -13.75 17.48
C PHE A 105 3.60 -13.89 17.84
N VAL A 106 2.66 -13.57 16.93
CA VAL A 106 1.22 -13.63 17.28
C VAL A 106 0.64 -15.06 17.19
N GLN A 107 1.38 -16.04 16.68
CA GLN A 107 0.98 -17.45 16.74
C GLN A 107 2.23 -18.30 16.94
N GLY A 108 2.53 -18.69 18.19
CA GLY A 108 3.73 -19.46 18.59
C GLY A 108 3.86 -20.83 17.93
N LEU A 109 4.04 -20.87 16.60
CA LEU A 109 3.87 -22.05 15.75
C LEU A 109 4.77 -22.06 14.51
N THR A 110 5.81 -21.21 14.37
CA THR A 110 6.54 -21.18 13.08
C THR A 110 8.06 -21.18 13.21
N SER A 111 8.64 -22.32 12.81
CA SER A 111 10.01 -22.45 12.29
C SER A 111 10.25 -21.43 11.15
N PRO A 112 11.48 -20.95 10.90
CA PRO A 112 11.81 -19.98 9.83
C PRO A 112 11.23 -20.30 8.45
N LEU A 113 10.98 -21.57 8.15
CA LEU A 113 10.38 -22.06 6.90
C LEU A 113 8.90 -21.66 6.72
N ASN A 114 8.18 -21.35 7.80
CA ASN A 114 6.76 -20.97 7.75
C ASN A 114 6.57 -19.44 7.71
N PHE A 115 7.57 -18.63 8.04
CA PHE A 115 7.45 -17.17 8.09
C PHE A 115 7.16 -16.56 6.70
N ALA A 116 7.85 -17.03 5.66
CA ALA A 116 7.60 -16.58 4.28
C ALA A 116 6.16 -16.89 3.83
N LYS A 117 5.66 -18.09 4.16
CA LYS A 117 4.28 -18.49 3.89
C LYS A 117 3.27 -17.65 4.67
N THR A 118 3.55 -17.33 5.93
CA THR A 118 2.67 -16.49 6.77
C THR A 118 2.54 -15.08 6.18
N HIS A 119 3.64 -14.49 5.69
CA HIS A 119 3.60 -13.16 5.09
C HIS A 119 2.78 -13.15 3.79
N GLU A 120 3.02 -14.11 2.88
CA GLU A 120 2.23 -14.23 1.65
C GLU A 120 0.74 -14.41 1.94
N ILE A 121 0.38 -15.23 2.92
CA ILE A 121 -1.01 -15.42 3.33
C ILE A 121 -1.64 -14.11 3.80
N CYS A 122 -0.93 -13.33 4.63
CA CYS A 122 -1.41 -12.00 5.04
C CYS A 122 -1.65 -11.10 3.84
N VAL A 123 -0.68 -11.00 2.92
CA VAL A 123 -0.79 -10.13 1.75
C VAL A 123 -1.97 -10.52 0.87
N ARG A 124 -2.15 -11.82 0.62
CA ARG A 124 -3.29 -12.33 -0.14
C ARG A 124 -4.61 -11.96 0.51
N GLN A 125 -4.76 -12.25 1.80
CA GLN A 125 -6.00 -11.99 2.53
C GLN A 125 -6.34 -10.50 2.54
N LYS A 126 -5.35 -9.63 2.79
CA LYS A 126 -5.54 -8.18 2.78
C LYS A 126 -5.92 -7.66 1.40
N ALA A 127 -5.22 -8.07 0.35
CA ALA A 127 -5.54 -7.64 -1.01
C ALA A 127 -6.95 -8.06 -1.44
N ILE A 128 -7.38 -9.28 -1.08
CA ILE A 128 -8.76 -9.74 -1.37
C ILE A 128 -9.78 -8.90 -0.61
N GLN A 129 -9.54 -8.61 0.67
CA GLN A 129 -10.44 -7.81 1.48
C GLN A 129 -10.60 -6.40 0.92
N SER A 130 -9.48 -5.73 0.59
CA SER A 130 -9.50 -4.40 -0.01
C SER A 130 -10.24 -4.42 -1.36
N LEU A 131 -9.93 -5.39 -2.22
CA LEU A 131 -10.51 -5.46 -3.56
C LEU A 131 -12.03 -5.68 -3.54
N VAL A 132 -12.52 -6.53 -2.62
CA VAL A 132 -13.97 -6.70 -2.40
C VAL A 132 -14.62 -5.40 -1.95
N ALA A 133 -13.97 -4.66 -1.04
CA ALA A 133 -14.52 -3.41 -0.51
C ALA A 133 -14.54 -2.29 -1.57
N VAL A 134 -13.47 -2.15 -2.35
CA VAL A 134 -13.31 -1.05 -3.32
C VAL A 134 -14.11 -1.30 -4.60
N MET A 135 -14.14 -2.54 -5.11
CA MET A 135 -14.76 -2.84 -6.41
C MET A 135 -16.15 -3.46 -6.30
N ASN A 136 -16.62 -3.78 -5.09
CA ASN A 136 -17.91 -4.42 -4.86
C ASN A 136 -18.12 -5.70 -5.69
N ILE A 137 -17.08 -6.53 -5.78
CA ILE A 137 -17.09 -7.82 -6.48
C ILE A 137 -17.16 -8.99 -5.51
N SER A 138 -17.50 -10.18 -6.02
CA SER A 138 -17.54 -11.38 -5.20
C SER A 138 -16.14 -11.73 -4.66
N LYS A 139 -16.07 -12.33 -3.47
CA LYS A 139 -14.81 -12.82 -2.89
C LYS A 139 -14.09 -13.81 -3.82
N ILE A 140 -14.83 -14.59 -4.60
CA ILE A 140 -14.28 -15.56 -5.56
C ILE A 140 -13.59 -14.84 -6.71
N ASP A 141 -14.22 -13.80 -7.26
CA ASP A 141 -13.63 -13.04 -8.37
C ASP A 141 -12.45 -12.20 -7.90
N ALA A 142 -12.52 -11.66 -6.68
CA ALA A 142 -11.40 -10.99 -6.04
C ALA A 142 -10.20 -11.93 -5.85
N GLN A 143 -10.44 -13.16 -5.38
CA GLN A 143 -9.41 -14.19 -5.24
C GLN A 143 -8.75 -14.51 -6.59
N LYS A 144 -9.54 -14.72 -7.65
CA LYS A 144 -9.01 -14.98 -9.00
C LYS A 144 -8.13 -13.85 -9.51
N ALA A 145 -8.56 -12.59 -9.34
CA ALA A 145 -7.80 -11.42 -9.77
C ALA A 145 -6.47 -11.32 -9.01
N VAL A 146 -6.51 -11.48 -7.68
CA VAL A 146 -5.31 -11.49 -6.82
C VAL A 146 -4.35 -12.62 -7.23
N ASP A 147 -4.84 -13.85 -7.38
CA ASP A 147 -4.02 -15.01 -7.74
C ASP A 147 -3.29 -14.83 -9.06
N LYS A 148 -3.97 -14.24 -10.06
CA LYS A 148 -3.42 -14.03 -11.40
C LYS A 148 -2.20 -13.10 -11.41
N VAL A 149 -2.22 -12.04 -10.59
CA VAL A 149 -1.14 -11.03 -10.56
C VAL A 149 -0.18 -11.19 -9.38
N PHE A 150 -0.48 -12.08 -8.42
CA PHE A 150 0.22 -12.17 -7.14
C PHE A 150 1.73 -12.25 -7.28
N ASN A 151 2.25 -13.19 -8.08
CA ASN A 151 3.69 -13.41 -8.15
C ASN A 151 4.45 -12.18 -8.68
N ILE A 152 3.89 -11.47 -9.65
CA ILE A 152 4.52 -10.29 -10.23
C ILE A 152 4.48 -9.15 -9.21
N CYS A 153 3.30 -8.85 -8.67
CA CYS A 153 3.11 -7.71 -7.78
C CYS A 153 3.73 -7.92 -6.39
N TYR A 154 3.78 -9.15 -5.88
CA TYR A 154 4.38 -9.46 -4.58
C TYR A 154 5.92 -9.34 -4.57
N ASN A 155 6.55 -9.53 -5.73
CA ASN A 155 8.00 -9.41 -5.88
C ASN A 155 8.45 -8.00 -6.32
N ASP A 156 7.51 -7.14 -6.71
CA ASP A 156 7.77 -5.72 -6.92
C ASP A 156 7.78 -4.98 -5.58
N LEU A 157 8.97 -4.54 -5.17
CA LEU A 157 9.20 -3.84 -3.89
C LEU A 157 9.38 -2.34 -4.06
N GLU A 158 9.22 -1.78 -5.26
CA GLU A 158 9.33 -0.34 -5.45
C GLU A 158 8.22 0.41 -4.71
N PRO A 159 8.49 1.62 -4.19
CA PRO A 159 9.78 2.33 -4.23
C PRO A 159 10.67 2.06 -3.00
N VAL A 160 10.21 1.22 -2.07
CA VAL A 160 10.91 0.95 -0.80
C VAL A 160 12.15 0.06 -1.01
N GLY A 161 12.08 -0.85 -1.97
CA GLY A 161 13.15 -1.79 -2.32
C GLY A 161 13.33 -2.95 -1.34
N ARG A 162 12.56 -2.99 -0.24
CA ARG A 162 12.67 -4.02 0.82
C ARG A 162 11.36 -4.21 1.58
N ARG A 163 11.19 -5.41 2.15
CA ARG A 163 10.10 -5.69 3.11
C ARG A 163 10.54 -5.24 4.49
N LEU A 164 9.81 -4.30 5.09
CA LEU A 164 10.17 -3.67 6.36
C LEU A 164 9.85 -4.59 7.54
N ARG A 165 10.79 -4.88 8.43
CA ARG A 165 10.49 -5.67 9.64
C ARG A 165 10.33 -4.76 10.85
N ARG A 166 9.41 -5.12 11.75
CA ARG A 166 9.25 -4.40 13.02
C ARG A 166 10.50 -4.56 13.89
N ASN A 167 10.87 -3.50 14.62
CA ASN A 167 12.03 -3.45 15.51
C ASN A 167 13.37 -3.78 14.80
N SER A 168 13.48 -3.42 13.52
CA SER A 168 14.72 -3.52 12.74
C SER A 168 15.10 -2.15 12.18
N ALA A 169 16.34 -2.04 11.69
CA ALA A 169 16.81 -0.86 10.96
C ALA A 169 16.33 -0.82 9.49
N ASP A 170 15.33 -1.63 9.12
CA ASP A 170 14.92 -1.74 7.72
C ASP A 170 14.28 -0.44 7.22
N MET A 171 13.62 0.36 8.09
CA MET A 171 13.07 1.67 7.71
C MET A 171 14.18 2.68 7.40
N GLU A 172 15.19 2.80 8.25
CA GLU A 172 16.33 3.69 8.06
C GLU A 172 17.13 3.30 6.82
N LYS A 173 17.33 1.99 6.62
CA LYS A 173 18.01 1.49 5.42
C LYS A 173 17.19 1.72 4.15
N ALA A 174 15.87 1.50 4.16
CA ALA A 174 15.02 1.85 3.02
C ALA A 174 15.11 3.35 2.69
N TYR A 175 15.16 4.19 3.72
CA TYR A 175 15.37 5.62 3.53
C TYR A 175 16.72 5.90 2.86
N GLN A 176 17.81 5.27 3.30
CA GLN A 176 19.13 5.43 2.68
C GLN A 176 19.18 4.87 1.25
N ASP A 177 18.58 3.72 0.99
CA ASP A 177 18.55 3.09 -0.34
C ASP A 177 17.86 3.94 -1.40
N ARG A 178 17.04 4.92 -0.99
CA ARG A 178 16.34 5.81 -1.93
C ARG A 178 17.30 6.43 -2.94
N TYR A 179 18.54 6.70 -2.54
CA TYR A 179 19.54 7.27 -3.43
C TYR A 179 19.98 6.29 -4.52
N HIS A 180 20.12 5.01 -4.15
CA HIS A 180 20.43 3.94 -5.12
C HIS A 180 19.28 3.70 -6.10
N ASN A 181 18.05 4.01 -5.68
CA ASN A 181 16.85 3.91 -6.52
C ASN A 181 16.56 5.19 -7.33
N GLY A 182 17.46 6.19 -7.30
CA GLY A 182 17.32 7.43 -8.07
C GLY A 182 16.32 8.43 -7.48
N TYR A 183 16.00 8.33 -6.18
CA TYR A 183 15.04 9.19 -5.48
C TYR A 183 15.76 10.28 -4.65
N ASP A 184 16.63 11.04 -5.31
CA ASP A 184 17.66 11.92 -4.69
C ASP A 184 17.16 13.30 -4.24
N TYR A 185 15.90 13.63 -4.51
CA TYR A 185 15.37 14.99 -4.37
C TYR A 185 14.12 15.07 -3.49
#